data_AF-A0A7C2ZS82-F1
#
_entry.id   AF-A0A7C2ZS82-F1
#
_cell.length_a   1.000
_cell.length_b   1.000
_cell.length_c   1.000
_cell.angle_alpha   90.00
_cell.angle_beta   90.00
_cell.angle_gamma   90.00
#
_symmetry.space_group_name_H-M   'P 1'
#
loop_
_entity.id
_entity.type
_entity.pdbx_description
1 polymer ?
#
loop_
_entity_poly.entity_id
_entity_poly.type
_entity_poly.pdbx_seq_one_letter_code
_entity_poly.pdbx_strand_id
1 'polypeptide(L)' 'HIETADEIDPKWFEGAELVGIAAGASTPDFIIQGVVERLRGLSVRD' A
#
# COMPACT_ATOMS: atom_id res chain seq x y z
N HIS A 1 -1.93 -4.49 9.41
CA HIS A 1 -3.20 -4.98 8.84
C HIS A 1 -4.07 -3.76 8.61
N ILE A 2 -4.65 -3.62 7.43
CA ILE A 2 -5.53 -2.53 7.01
C ILE A 2 -6.68 -3.13 6.20
N GLU A 3 -7.85 -2.51 6.21
CA GLU A 3 -8.99 -2.93 5.38
C GLU A 3 -9.11 -2.08 4.10
N THR A 4 -8.63 -0.83 4.17
CA THR A 4 -8.72 0.15 3.09
C THR A 4 -7.39 0.89 2.89
N ALA A 5 -7.20 1.47 1.70
CA ALA A 5 -5.98 2.22 1.38
C ALA A 5 -5.85 3.52 2.20
N ASP A 6 -6.94 4.07 2.72
CA ASP A 6 -6.94 5.30 3.51
C ASP A 6 -6.34 5.13 4.91
N GLU A 7 -6.27 3.90 5.39
CA GLU A 7 -5.62 3.56 6.67
C GLU A 7 -4.08 3.55 6.57
N ILE A 8 -3.53 3.71 5.35
CA ILE A 8 -2.09 3.75 5.12
C ILE A 8 -1.51 5.06 5.65
N ASP A 9 -0.71 4.97 6.72
CA ASP A 9 0.11 6.06 7.23
C ASP A 9 1.46 6.10 6.49
N PRO A 10 1.80 7.22 5.81
CA PRO A 10 3.09 7.36 5.12
C PRO A 10 4.31 7.11 6.00
N LYS A 11 4.22 7.38 7.32
CA LYS A 11 5.31 7.20 8.27
C LYS A 11 5.78 5.74 8.38
N TRP A 12 4.94 4.78 8.01
CA TRP A 12 5.30 3.36 8.02
C TRP A 12 6.38 3.01 6.99
N PHE A 13 6.60 3.86 5.99
CA PHE A 13 7.52 3.61 4.88
C PHE A 13 8.73 4.56 4.88
N GLU A 14 8.92 5.37 5.92
CA GLU A 14 10.10 6.23 6.05
C GLU A 14 11.38 5.37 6.04
N GLY A 15 12.25 5.62 5.05
CA GLY A 15 13.49 4.86 4.85
C GLY A 15 13.31 3.46 4.26
N ALA A 16 12.09 3.06 3.86
CA ALA A 16 11.86 1.78 3.21
C ALA A 16 12.22 1.85 1.72
N GLU A 17 13.15 1.00 1.28
CA GLU A 17 13.53 0.88 -0.14
C GLU A 17 12.57 -0.03 -0.93
N LEU A 18 11.91 -0.97 -0.24
CA LEU A 18 11.02 -1.96 -0.84
C LEU A 18 9.83 -2.25 0.08
N VAL A 19 8.63 -2.25 -0.51
CA VAL A 19 7.38 -2.60 0.18
C VAL A 19 6.71 -3.76 -0.56
N GLY A 20 6.46 -4.85 0.16
CA GLY A 20 5.68 -5.98 -0.30
C GLY A 20 4.22 -5.89 0.16
N ILE A 21 3.28 -6.33 -0.68
CA ILE A 21 1.85 -6.35 -0.37
C ILE A 21 1.39 -7.81 -0.40
N ALA A 22 0.59 -8.21 0.58
CA ALA A 22 -0.10 -9.49 0.60
C ALA A 22 -1.58 -9.26 0.93
N ALA A 23 -2.45 -10.07 0.35
CA ALA A 23 -3.89 -9.99 0.56
C ALA A 23 -4.46 -11.39 0.77
N GLY A 24 -5.54 -11.48 1.56
CA GLY A 24 -6.27 -12.73 1.73
C GLY A 24 -7.01 -13.11 0.45
N ALA A 25 -7.31 -14.39 0.27
CA ALA A 25 -8.02 -14.88 -0.92
C ALA A 25 -9.43 -14.26 -1.11
N SER A 26 -10.02 -13.73 -0.02
CA SER A 26 -11.31 -13.05 -0.03
C SER A 26 -11.24 -11.55 -0.28
N THR A 27 -10.04 -10.97 -0.39
CA THR A 27 -9.87 -9.54 -0.60
C THR A 27 -10.03 -9.21 -2.08
N PRO A 28 -11.02 -8.38 -2.47
CA PRO A 28 -11.23 -8.03 -3.87
C PRO A 28 -10.07 -7.26 -4.50
N ASP A 29 -9.83 -7.47 -5.79
CA ASP A 29 -8.73 -6.83 -6.52
C ASP A 29 -8.73 -5.30 -6.43
N PHE A 30 -9.90 -4.65 -6.42
CA PHE A 30 -9.97 -3.19 -6.36
C PHE A 30 -9.42 -2.61 -5.05
N ILE A 31 -9.51 -3.35 -3.94
CA ILE A 31 -8.90 -2.97 -2.67
C ILE A 31 -7.37 -3.04 -2.80
N ILE A 32 -6.87 -4.13 -3.39
CA ILE A 32 -5.43 -4.32 -3.62
C ILE A 32 -4.88 -3.22 -4.54
N GLN A 33 -5.60 -2.89 -5.62
CA GLN A 33 -5.19 -1.83 -6.54
C GLN A 33 -5.18 -0.45 -5.85
N GLY A 34 -6.18 -0.14 -5.01
CA GLY A 34 -6.17 1.10 -4.23
C GLY A 34 -4.96 1.23 -3.31
N VAL A 35 -4.54 0.13 -2.66
CA VAL A 35 -3.30 0.09 -1.86
C VAL A 35 -2.07 0.31 -2.74
N VAL A 36 -1.98 -0.35 -3.89
CA VAL A 36 -0.87 -0.17 -4.84
C VAL A 36 -0.77 1.28 -5.31
N GLU A 37 -1.89 1.90 -5.70
CA GLU A 37 -1.94 3.30 -6.14
C GLU A 37 -1.52 4.25 -5.03
N ARG A 38 -2.02 4.04 -3.81
CA ARG A 38 -1.63 4.83 -2.64
C ARG A 38 -0.13 4.77 -2.39
N LEU A 39 0.46 3.57 -2.39
CA LEU A 39 1.90 3.39 -2.16
C LEU A 39 2.75 3.99 -3.29
N ARG A 40 2.33 3.87 -4.55
CA ARG A 40 2.98 4.54 -5.68
C ARG A 40 2.99 6.06 -5.52
N GLY A 41 1.90 6.64 -5.02
CA GLY A 41 1.83 8.08 -4.72
C GLY A 41 2.77 8.54 -3.60
N LEU A 42 3.21 7.62 -2.73
CA LEU A 42 4.19 7.90 -1.67
C LEU A 42 5.64 7.65 -2.12
N SER A 43 5.84 6.88 -3.19
CA SER A 43 7.18 6.62 -3.71
C SER A 43 7.76 7.87 -4.37
N VAL A 44 8.93 8.30 -3.91
CA VAL A 44 9.76 9.26 -4.62
C VAL A 44 10.63 8.48 -5.58
N ARG A 45 10.49 8.74 -6.88
CA ARG A 45 11.45 8.31 -7.90
C ARG A 45 12.17 9.56 -8.37
N ASP A 46 13.46 9.67 -8.06
CA ASP A 46 14.35 10.61 -8.74
C ASP A 46 14.60 10.18 -10.19
#